data_AF-A0A5R8MXU0-F1
#
_entry.id   AF-A0A5R8MXU0-F1
#
_cell.length_a   1.000
_cell.length_b   1.000
_cell.length_c   1.000
_cell.angle_alpha   90.00
_cell.angle_beta   90.00
_cell.angle_gamma   90.00
#
_symmetry.space_group_name_H-M   'P 1'
#
loop_
_entity.id
_entity.type
_entity.pdbx_description
1 polymer ?
#
loop_
_entity_poly.entity_id
_entity_poly.type
_entity_poly.pdbx_seq_one_letter_code
_entity_poly.pdbx_strand_id
1 'polypeptide(L)'
;MSRRGGAPETTPSRRAAAHTKDRLMPHWEPYVPRGPRLRVYATSCCCEYELVSESGQYFVLRWTGDGEQQEETGRGVYARTAAIWRHLTSRHRCRKEQETATHLAHATHQKGDLT
;
A
#
# COMPACT_ATOMS: atom_id res chain seq x y z
N MET A 1 -36.07 -11.20 -46.80
CA MET A 1 -36.35 -11.22 -45.35
C MET A 1 -35.67 -12.50 -44.84
N SER A 2 -34.71 -12.58 -43.91
CA SER A 2 -34.34 -11.74 -42.78
C SER A 2 -32.88 -11.99 -42.41
N ARG A 3 -32.14 -10.95 -42.03
CA ARG A 3 -30.88 -11.07 -41.29
C ARG A 3 -31.22 -11.28 -39.82
N ARG A 4 -30.59 -12.25 -39.15
CA ARG A 4 -30.49 -12.25 -37.68
C ARG A 4 -29.09 -12.68 -37.29
N GLY A 5 -28.26 -11.68 -36.99
CA GLY A 5 -27.05 -11.85 -36.19
C GLY A 5 -27.43 -11.92 -34.72
N GLY A 6 -26.81 -12.83 -33.98
CA GLY A 6 -26.82 -12.87 -32.52
C GLY A 6 -25.38 -12.99 -32.06
N ALA A 7 -24.86 -11.92 -31.47
CA ALA A 7 -23.59 -11.97 -30.75
C ALA A 7 -23.80 -12.64 -29.39
N PRO A 8 -22.87 -13.47 -28.89
CA PRO A 8 -22.95 -13.94 -27.53
C PRO A 8 -22.53 -12.84 -26.55
N GLU A 9 -23.48 -12.41 -25.72
CA GLU A 9 -23.23 -11.60 -24.51
C GLU A 9 -22.28 -12.35 -23.57
N THR A 10 -21.05 -11.86 -23.46
CA THR A 10 -20.11 -12.27 -22.41
C THR A 10 -20.51 -11.59 -21.10
N THR A 11 -21.34 -12.26 -20.31
CA THR A 11 -21.59 -11.89 -18.91
C THR A 11 -20.29 -12.09 -18.11
N PRO A 12 -19.69 -11.07 -17.47
CA PRO A 12 -18.53 -11.28 -16.62
C PRO A 12 -18.96 -12.01 -15.34
N SER A 13 -18.35 -13.18 -15.13
CA SER A 13 -18.58 -14.05 -13.97
C SER A 13 -18.26 -13.36 -12.64
N ARG A 14 -19.25 -13.35 -11.74
CA ARG A 14 -19.20 -12.84 -10.35
C ARG A 14 -18.11 -13.50 -9.47
N ARG A 15 -17.42 -14.54 -9.97
CA ARG A 15 -16.43 -15.34 -9.24
C ARG A 15 -15.05 -14.69 -9.12
N ALA A 16 -14.78 -13.58 -9.81
CA ALA A 16 -13.49 -12.88 -9.78
C ALA A 16 -13.26 -12.01 -8.51
N ALA A 17 -14.31 -11.69 -7.76
CA ALA A 17 -14.23 -10.72 -6.65
C ALA A 17 -13.66 -11.30 -5.34
N ALA A 18 -13.67 -12.63 -5.16
CA ALA A 18 -13.29 -13.26 -3.89
C ALA A 18 -11.78 -13.58 -3.79
N HIS A 19 -11.05 -13.65 -4.91
CA HIS A 19 -9.61 -13.98 -4.92
C HIS A 19 -8.69 -12.76 -4.80
N THR A 20 -9.25 -11.56 -4.77
CA THR A 20 -8.46 -10.32 -4.72
C THR A 20 -8.01 -9.99 -3.30
N LYS A 21 -8.79 -10.34 -2.27
CA LYS A 21 -8.48 -9.96 -0.88
C LYS A 21 -7.25 -10.66 -0.30
N ASP A 22 -7.10 -11.96 -0.54
CA ASP A 22 -5.96 -12.75 -0.05
C ASP A 22 -4.67 -12.44 -0.84
N ARG A 23 -4.80 -12.19 -2.15
CA ARG A 23 -3.69 -11.75 -3.02
C ARG A 23 -3.20 -10.31 -2.78
N LEU A 24 -3.86 -9.55 -1.91
CA LEU A 24 -3.48 -8.18 -1.59
C LEU A 24 -2.72 -8.06 -0.28
N MET A 25 -2.49 -9.14 0.47
CA MET A 25 -1.50 -9.10 1.55
C MET A 25 -0.11 -8.96 0.92
N PRO A 26 0.56 -7.80 1.10
CA PRO A 26 1.85 -7.58 0.49
C PRO A 26 2.91 -8.41 1.20
N HIS A 27 3.59 -9.27 0.45
CA HIS A 27 4.85 -9.88 0.88
C HIS A 27 5.95 -8.83 0.75
N TRP A 28 6.67 -8.55 1.84
CA TRP A 28 7.75 -7.57 1.88
C TRP A 28 9.09 -8.27 1.71
N GLU A 29 9.95 -7.69 0.87
CA GLU A 29 11.28 -8.19 0.57
C GLU A 29 12.29 -7.05 0.73
N PRO A 30 13.56 -7.33 1.06
CA PRO A 30 14.60 -6.31 1.07
C PRO A 30 14.67 -5.60 -0.29
N TYR A 31 14.68 -4.27 -0.27
CA TYR A 31 14.85 -3.50 -1.49
C TYR A 31 16.30 -3.62 -1.98
N VAL A 32 16.46 -4.11 -3.20
CA VAL A 32 17.73 -4.14 -3.91
C VAL A 32 17.60 -3.27 -5.15
N PRO A 33 18.36 -2.15 -5.25
CA PRO A 33 18.34 -1.29 -6.42
C PRO A 33 18.67 -2.06 -7.69
N ARG A 34 17.83 -1.91 -8.72
CA ARG A 34 17.98 -2.54 -10.04
C ARG A 34 18.28 -1.54 -11.15
N GLY A 35 18.34 -0.25 -10.83
CA GLY A 35 18.59 0.78 -11.82
C GLY A 35 19.22 2.04 -11.22
N PRO A 36 19.69 2.94 -12.10
CA PRO A 36 20.40 4.14 -11.67
C PRO A 36 19.46 5.21 -11.09
N ARG A 37 18.14 5.07 -11.25
CA ARG A 37 17.19 6.11 -10.87
C ARG A 37 15.86 5.52 -10.42
N LEU A 38 15.53 5.82 -9.17
CA LEU A 38 14.22 5.62 -8.57
C LEU A 38 13.38 6.89 -8.74
N ARG A 39 12.10 6.73 -9.11
CA ARG A 39 11.13 7.82 -9.28
C ARG A 39 9.96 7.62 -8.34
N VAL A 40 9.68 8.59 -7.48
CA VAL A 40 8.52 8.58 -6.59
C VAL A 40 7.32 9.19 -7.31
N TYR A 41 6.16 8.51 -7.27
CA TYR A 41 4.90 8.96 -7.89
C TYR A 41 3.86 9.39 -6.86
N ALA A 42 3.87 8.77 -5.68
CA ALA A 42 2.97 9.11 -4.59
C ALA A 42 3.59 8.71 -3.25
N THR A 43 3.27 9.46 -2.21
CA THR A 43 3.72 9.23 -0.84
C THR A 43 2.51 9.19 0.10
N SER A 44 2.58 8.38 1.16
CA SER A 44 1.60 8.46 2.26
C SER A 44 1.82 9.73 3.09
N CYS A 45 0.87 10.07 3.98
CA CYS A 45 0.89 11.33 4.73
C CYS A 45 2.12 11.54 5.63
N CYS A 46 2.84 10.49 5.99
CA CYS A 46 4.09 10.56 6.75
C CYS A 46 5.26 9.83 6.07
N CYS A 47 5.18 9.61 4.76
CA CYS A 47 6.21 8.94 3.96
C CYS A 47 6.53 7.50 4.40
N GLU A 48 5.63 6.82 5.12
CA GLU A 48 5.81 5.40 5.46
C GLU A 48 5.76 4.51 4.20
N TYR A 49 4.93 4.89 3.23
CA TYR A 49 4.74 4.16 1.97
C TYR A 49 4.92 5.07 0.77
N GLU A 50 5.79 4.67 -0.15
CA GLU A 50 6.05 5.38 -1.40
C GLU A 50 5.71 4.48 -2.59
N LEU A 51 4.88 4.96 -3.52
CA LEU A 51 4.72 4.33 -4.83
C LEU A 51 5.85 4.80 -5.73
N VAL A 52 6.70 3.88 -6.15
CA VAL A 52 7.92 4.21 -6.88
C VAL A 52 8.02 3.44 -8.19
N SER A 53 8.86 3.93 -9.12
CA SER A 53 9.26 3.21 -10.32
C SER A 53 10.76 3.19 -10.50
N GLU A 54 11.27 2.06 -10.96
CA GLU A 54 12.66 1.81 -11.32
C GLU A 54 12.69 0.86 -12.52
N SER A 55 13.50 1.17 -13.53
CA SER A 55 13.70 0.30 -14.71
C SER A 55 12.40 -0.18 -15.38
N GLY A 56 11.38 0.70 -15.43
CA GLY A 56 10.07 0.40 -16.04
C GLY A 56 9.12 -0.44 -15.18
N GLN A 57 9.52 -0.84 -13.98
CA GLN A 57 8.68 -1.53 -13.01
C GLN A 57 8.22 -0.56 -11.92
N TYR A 58 7.10 -0.88 -11.28
CA TYR A 58 6.53 -0.14 -10.15
C TYR A 58 6.50 -1.05 -8.94
N PHE A 59 6.78 -0.50 -7.76
CA PHE A 59 6.69 -1.20 -6.47
C PHE A 59 6.32 -0.19 -5.37
N VAL A 60 5.94 -0.69 -4.20
CA VAL A 60 5.77 0.13 -2.99
C VAL A 60 7.01 -0.04 -2.13
N LEU A 61 7.61 1.07 -1.74
CA LEU A 61 8.76 1.13 -0.84
C LEU A 61 8.28 1.51 0.57
N ARG A 62 8.92 0.94 1.59
CA ARG A 62 8.82 1.40 2.98
C ARG A 62 10.19 1.40 3.64
N TRP A 63 10.35 2.25 4.64
CA TRP A 63 11.49 2.20 5.55
C TRP A 63 11.18 1.30 6.74
N THR A 64 12.13 0.45 7.13
CA THR A 64 12.07 -0.37 8.34
C THR A 64 13.13 0.09 9.34
N GLY A 65 12.83 -0.06 10.64
CA GLY A 65 13.68 0.41 11.73
C GLY A 65 13.76 1.94 11.80
N ASP A 66 14.91 2.45 12.24
CA ASP A 66 15.22 3.89 12.36
C ASP A 66 15.64 4.53 11.02
N GLY A 67 15.22 3.95 9.90
CA GLY A 67 15.54 4.44 8.55
C GLY A 67 16.80 3.84 7.93
N GLU A 68 17.29 2.72 8.44
CA GLU A 68 18.50 2.06 7.92
C GLU A 68 18.22 1.10 6.76
N GLN A 69 17.02 0.51 6.73
CA GLN A 69 16.67 -0.53 5.78
C GLN A 69 15.41 -0.16 5.01
N GLN A 70 15.40 -0.55 3.74
CA GLN A 70 14.25 -0.40 2.87
C GLN A 70 13.73 -1.77 2.46
N GLU A 71 12.41 -1.89 2.46
CA GLU A 71 11.72 -3.04 1.92
C GLU A 71 10.79 -2.62 0.79
N GLU A 72 10.60 -3.53 -0.15
CA GLU A 72 9.67 -3.36 -1.25
C GLU A 72 8.59 -4.43 -1.28
N THR A 73 7.49 -4.11 -1.95
CA THR A 73 6.45 -5.08 -2.27
C THR A 73 5.77 -4.75 -3.60
N GLY A 74 5.11 -5.75 -4.19
CA GLY A 74 4.20 -5.53 -5.31
C GLY A 74 4.90 -5.10 -6.61
N ARG A 75 6.17 -5.48 -6.80
CA ARG A 75 6.94 -5.16 -8.00
C ARG A 75 6.23 -5.67 -9.26
N GLY A 76 6.06 -4.80 -10.25
CA GLY A 76 5.43 -5.15 -11.52
C GLY A 76 4.82 -3.95 -12.25
N VAL A 77 3.64 -4.16 -12.84
CA VAL A 77 2.93 -3.14 -13.62
C VAL A 77 2.20 -2.15 -12.72
N TYR A 78 2.13 -0.89 -13.17
CA TYR A 78 1.55 0.23 -12.42
C TYR A 78 0.19 -0.08 -11.81
N ALA A 79 -0.76 -0.63 -12.59
CA ALA A 79 -2.13 -0.86 -12.12
C ALA A 79 -2.21 -1.77 -10.89
N ARG A 80 -1.39 -2.83 -10.84
CA ARG A 80 -1.32 -3.75 -9.70
C ARG A 80 -0.67 -3.07 -8.50
N THR A 81 0.47 -2.44 -8.70
CA THR A 81 1.21 -1.78 -7.62
C THR A 81 0.42 -0.63 -7.00
N ALA A 82 -0.27 0.18 -7.81
CA ALA A 82 -1.12 1.26 -7.33
C ALA A 82 -2.31 0.73 -6.50
N ALA A 83 -2.84 -0.46 -6.81
CA ALA A 83 -3.86 -1.11 -5.96
C ALA A 83 -3.30 -1.52 -4.59
N ILE A 84 -2.07 -2.06 -4.56
CA ILE A 84 -1.38 -2.40 -3.30
C ILE A 84 -1.08 -1.13 -2.50
N TRP A 85 -0.57 -0.08 -3.14
CA TRP A 85 -0.30 1.21 -2.49
C TRP A 85 -1.56 1.80 -1.86
N ARG A 86 -2.69 1.85 -2.61
CA ARG A 86 -3.98 2.32 -2.08
C ARG A 86 -4.47 1.45 -0.91
N HIS A 87 -4.28 0.14 -0.99
CA HIS A 87 -4.63 -0.75 0.11
C HIS A 87 -3.84 -0.43 1.37
N LEU A 88 -2.52 -0.28 1.26
CA LEU A 88 -1.62 0.07 2.36
C LEU A 88 -1.97 1.44 2.95
N THR A 89 -2.11 2.47 2.11
CA THR A 89 -2.41 3.83 2.59
C THR A 89 -3.81 3.98 3.18
N SER A 90 -4.79 3.20 2.72
CA SER A 90 -6.14 3.20 3.34
C SER A 90 -6.17 2.62 4.75
N ARG A 91 -5.19 1.78 5.12
CA ARG A 91 -5.07 1.14 6.43
C ARG A 91 -3.98 1.75 7.30
N HIS A 92 -3.20 2.65 6.71
CA HIS A 92 -2.12 3.35 7.38
C HIS A 92 -2.69 4.24 8.49
N ARG A 93 -2.12 4.11 9.69
CA ARG A 93 -2.40 5.01 10.81
C ARG A 93 -1.22 5.96 10.91
N CYS A 94 -1.47 7.25 10.74
CA CYS A 94 -0.42 8.26 10.71
C CYS A 94 0.41 8.21 12.01
N ARG A 95 1.74 8.10 11.89
CA ARG A 95 2.66 8.07 13.05
C ARG A 95 2.46 9.30 13.95
N LYS A 96 2.21 10.48 13.35
CA LYS A 96 1.96 11.72 14.10
C LYS A 96 0.73 11.63 15.00
N GLU A 97 -0.32 10.92 14.57
CA GLU A 97 -1.53 10.68 15.37
C GLU A 97 -1.29 9.64 16.48
N GLN A 98 -0.41 8.66 16.24
CA GLN A 98 -0.02 7.66 17.24
C GLN A 98 0.82 8.25 18.36
N GLU A 99 1.77 9.13 18.03
CA GLU A 99 2.59 9.85 19.02
C GLU A 99 1.73 10.78 19.89
N THR A 100 0.76 11.49 19.30
CA THR A 100 -0.18 12.32 20.08
C THR A 100 -1.09 11.47 20.98
N ALA A 101 -1.63 10.35 20.49
CA ALA A 101 -2.44 9.46 21.30
C ALA A 101 -1.65 8.82 22.46
N THR A 102 -0.38 8.48 22.23
CA THR A 102 0.51 7.89 23.24
C THR A 102 0.90 8.91 24.30
N HIS A 103 1.23 10.14 23.89
CA HIS A 103 1.59 11.23 24.81
C HIS A 103 0.38 11.65 25.68
N LEU A 104 -0.83 11.68 25.11
CA LEU A 104 -2.05 11.95 25.86
C LEU A 104 -2.40 10.83 26.86
N ALA A 105 -2.23 9.56 26.48
CA ALA A 105 -2.50 8.43 27.37
C ALA A 105 -1.56 8.40 28.60
N HIS A 106 -0.28 8.75 28.43
CA HIS A 106 0.70 8.86 29.52
C HIS A 106 0.40 10.03 30.47
N ALA A 107 -0.10 11.16 29.96
CA ALA A 107 -0.46 12.33 30.78
C ALA A 107 -1.67 12.09 31.70
N THR A 108 -2.54 11.12 31.37
CA THR A 108 -3.70 10.76 32.19
C THR A 108 -3.38 9.91 33.42
N HIS A 109 -2.25 9.19 33.45
CA HIS A 109 -1.87 8.35 34.61
C HIS A 109 -1.20 9.13 35.75
N GLN A 110 -0.70 10.35 35.50
CA GLN A 110 0.02 11.15 36.51
C GLN A 110 -0.88 12.06 37.37
N LYS A 111 -2.20 12.10 37.14
CA LYS A 111 -3.13 12.98 37.89
C LYS A 111 -3.86 12.28 39.05
N GLY A 112 -3.49 11.05 39.41
CA GLY A 112 -4.21 10.25 40.40
C GLY A 112 -3.59 10.15 41.80
N ASP A 113 -2.40 10.70 42.05
CA ASP A 113 -1.63 10.40 43.27
C ASP A 113 -1.18 11.69 43.98
N LEU A 114 -2.15 12.49 44.42
CA LEU A 114 -1.98 13.60 45.37
C LEU A 114 -3.30 13.75 46.14
N THR A 115 -3.52 12.86 47.11
CA THR A 115 -4.44 13.06 48.24
C THR A 115 -3.90 12.35 49.46
#